data_AF-A0A969T452-F1
#
_entry.id   AF-A0A969T452-F1
#
_cell.length_a   1.000
_cell.length_b   1.000
_cell.length_c   1.000
_cell.angle_alpha   90.00
_cell.angle_beta   90.00
_cell.angle_gamma   90.00
#
_symmetry.space_group_name_H-M   'P 1'
#
loop_
_entity.id
_entity.type
_entity.pdbx_description
1 polymer ?
#
loop_
_entity_poly.entity_id
_entity_poly.type
_entity_poly.pdbx_seq_one_letter_code
_entity_poly.pdbx_strand_id
1 'polypeptide(L)'
;MTCYSPDLRHKVVKIYQQGNTSIRAVAQQFQISTSTVQRYLKQYRQTGDLTPQKPGSKRKSVLSQHEAVALAVVADHPDWTLWQ
;
A
#
# COMPACT_ATOMS: atom_id res chain seq x y z
N MET A 1 4.70 4.24 2.56
CA MET A 1 5.54 3.52 1.57
C MET A 1 4.96 3.74 0.19
N THR A 2 5.77 4.20 -0.76
CA THR A 2 5.38 4.34 -2.17
C THR A 2 5.35 2.96 -2.84
N CYS A 3 4.30 2.70 -3.62
CA CYS A 3 4.23 1.49 -4.42
C CYS A 3 5.01 1.69 -5.72
N TYR A 4 5.72 0.66 -6.19
CA TYR A 4 6.28 0.66 -7.55
C TYR A 4 5.18 0.85 -8.59
N SER A 5 5.52 1.57 -9.67
CA SER A 5 4.60 1.91 -10.75
C SER A 5 4.00 0.65 -11.39
N PRO A 6 2.75 0.73 -11.89
CA PRO A 6 2.13 -0.39 -12.60
C PRO A 6 2.98 -0.87 -13.77
N ASP A 7 3.59 0.03 -14.53
CA ASP A 7 4.45 -0.29 -15.68
C ASP A 7 5.62 -1.21 -15.29
N LEU A 8 6.32 -0.91 -14.19
CA LEU A 8 7.42 -1.75 -13.71
C LEU A 8 6.94 -3.17 -13.39
N ARG A 9 5.79 -3.30 -12.75
CA ARG A 9 5.20 -4.60 -12.40
C ARG A 9 4.88 -5.42 -13.63
N HIS A 10 4.26 -4.80 -14.65
CA HIS A 10 3.93 -5.46 -15.91
C HIS A 10 5.19 -5.91 -16.65
N LYS A 11 6.23 -5.08 -16.72
CA LYS A 11 7.51 -5.44 -17.34
C LYS A 11 8.17 -6.63 -16.66
N VAL A 12 8.21 -6.65 -15.32
CA VAL A 12 8.74 -7.77 -14.53
C VAL A 12 8.02 -9.07 -14.86
N VAL A 13 6.69 -9.06 -14.88
CA VAL A 13 5.89 -10.26 -15.17
C VAL A 13 6.04 -10.70 -16.63
N LYS A 14 6.09 -9.75 -17.57
CA LYS A 14 6.28 -10.03 -19.00
C LYS A 14 7.62 -10.72 -19.27
N ILE A 15 8.72 -10.20 -18.71
CA ILE A 15 10.05 -10.82 -18.87
C ILE A 15 10.09 -12.21 -18.25
N TYR A 16 9.44 -12.42 -17.11
CA TYR A 16 9.36 -13.74 -16.51
C TYR A 16 8.56 -14.73 -17.38
N GLN A 17 7.43 -14.30 -17.97
CA GLN A 17 6.61 -15.16 -18.83
C GLN A 17 7.28 -15.54 -20.16
N GLN A 18 8.28 -14.78 -20.61
CA GLN A 18 9.09 -15.13 -21.78
C GLN A 18 9.96 -16.39 -21.56
N GLY A 19 9.97 -16.98 -20.36
CA GLY A 19 10.49 -18.32 -20.09
C GLY A 19 12.01 -18.43 -19.96
N ASN A 20 12.77 -17.42 -20.41
CA ASN A 20 14.24 -17.49 -20.44
C ASN A 20 14.93 -17.05 -19.14
N THR A 21 14.18 -16.73 -18.08
CA THR A 21 14.75 -16.05 -16.91
C THR A 21 14.22 -16.61 -15.59
N SER A 22 15.12 -16.81 -14.62
CA SER A 22 14.73 -17.17 -13.24
C SER A 22 14.27 -15.94 -12.45
N ILE A 23 13.51 -16.16 -11.36
CA ILE A 23 13.08 -15.09 -10.43
C ILE A 23 14.28 -14.25 -9.96
N ARG A 24 15.40 -14.91 -9.67
CA ARG A 24 16.63 -14.24 -9.20
C ARG A 24 17.24 -13.35 -10.26
N ALA A 25 17.29 -13.82 -11.51
CA ALA A 25 17.82 -13.03 -12.62
C ALA A 25 16.93 -11.82 -12.95
N VAL A 26 15.59 -11.98 -12.93
CA VAL A 26 14.66 -10.85 -13.09
C VAL A 26 14.82 -9.83 -11.96
N ALA A 27 14.94 -10.30 -10.71
CA ALA A 27 15.17 -9.43 -9.55
C ALA A 27 16.44 -8.58 -9.70
N GLN A 28 17.54 -9.18 -10.16
CA GLN A 28 18.80 -8.48 -10.44
C GLN A 28 18.65 -7.46 -11.58
N GLN A 29 18.01 -7.83 -12.69
CA GLN A 29 17.80 -6.96 -13.84
C GLN A 29 17.01 -5.68 -13.49
N PHE A 30 15.98 -5.81 -12.65
CA PHE A 30 15.15 -4.68 -12.21
C PHE A 30 15.60 -4.06 -10.88
N GLN A 31 16.69 -4.54 -10.27
CA GLN A 31 17.21 -4.10 -8.98
C GLN A 31 16.14 -4.10 -7.85
N ILE A 32 15.27 -5.11 -7.86
CA ILE A 32 14.23 -5.30 -6.84
C ILE A 32 14.45 -6.61 -6.07
N SER A 33 13.83 -6.73 -4.90
CA SER A 33 13.92 -7.98 -4.13
C SER A 33 13.23 -9.15 -4.85
N THR A 34 13.76 -10.37 -4.67
CA THR A 34 13.15 -11.61 -5.17
C THR A 34 11.74 -11.82 -4.62
N SER A 35 11.50 -11.43 -3.37
CA SER A 35 10.18 -11.46 -2.73
C SER A 35 9.17 -10.55 -3.43
N THR A 36 9.61 -9.40 -3.96
CA THR A 36 8.76 -8.49 -4.72
C THR A 36 8.36 -9.09 -6.07
N VAL A 37 9.32 -9.72 -6.78
CA VAL A 37 9.03 -10.46 -8.03
C VAL A 37 8.04 -11.59 -7.78
N GLN A 38 8.26 -12.42 -6.75
CA GLN A 38 7.34 -13.49 -6.37
C GLN A 38 5.94 -12.97 -6.06
N ARG A 39 5.84 -11.83 -5.36
CA ARG A 39 4.55 -11.19 -5.06
C ARG A 39 3.81 -10.79 -6.33
N TYR A 40 4.48 -10.19 -7.31
CA TYR A 40 3.87 -9.81 -8.59
C TYR A 40 3.40 -11.03 -9.39
N LEU A 41 4.22 -12.08 -9.47
CA LEU A 41 3.85 -13.31 -10.15
C LEU A 41 2.64 -13.98 -9.49
N LYS A 42 2.60 -14.01 -8.16
CA LYS A 42 1.46 -14.53 -7.41
C LYS A 42 0.20 -13.72 -7.67
N GLN A 43 0.27 -12.39 -7.57
CA GLN A 43 -0.86 -11.50 -7.82
C GLN A 43 -1.40 -11.67 -9.25
N TYR A 44 -0.51 -11.71 -10.24
CA TYR A 44 -0.87 -11.92 -11.65
C TYR A 44 -1.57 -13.27 -11.87
N ARG A 45 -1.07 -14.36 -11.27
CA ARG A 45 -1.71 -15.69 -11.36
C ARG A 45 -3.10 -15.73 -10.72
N GLN A 46 -3.30 -14.97 -9.65
CA GLN A 46 -4.56 -14.97 -8.89
C GLN A 46 -5.64 -14.09 -9.50
N THR A 47 -5.26 -12.94 -10.05
CA THR A 47 -6.21 -11.88 -10.43
C THR A 47 -6.06 -11.40 -11.87
N GLY A 48 -4.95 -11.71 -12.54
CA GLY A 48 -4.59 -11.12 -13.84
C GLY A 48 -4.21 -9.63 -13.78
N ASP A 49 -4.43 -8.97 -12.64
CA ASP A 49 -4.21 -7.53 -12.46
C ASP A 49 -2.98 -7.26 -11.58
N LEU A 50 -2.17 -6.28 -11.98
CA LEU A 50 -0.97 -5.83 -11.28
C LEU A 50 -1.13 -4.43 -10.66
N THR A 51 -2.33 -3.86 -10.68
CA THR A 51 -2.60 -2.59 -10.02
C THR A 51 -2.19 -2.64 -8.54
N PRO A 52 -1.59 -1.56 -8.01
CA PRO A 52 -1.36 -1.42 -6.58
C PRO A 52 -2.69 -1.48 -5.84
N GLN A 53 -2.76 -2.32 -4.81
CA GLN A 53 -3.86 -2.23 -3.86
C GLN A 53 -3.84 -0.85 -3.19
N LYS A 54 -5.05 -0.33 -2.93
CA LYS A 54 -5.19 0.90 -2.15
C LYS A 54 -4.48 0.69 -0.81
N PRO A 55 -3.59 1.62 -0.39
CA PRO A 55 -3.05 1.59 0.95
C PRO A 55 -4.20 1.42 1.94
N GLY A 56 -3.99 0.58 2.96
CA GLY A 56 -4.99 0.42 4.02
C GLY A 56 -5.42 1.78 4.55
N SER A 57 -6.72 1.92 4.85
CA SER A 57 -7.22 3.16 5.43
C SER A 57 -6.43 3.49 6.70
N LYS A 58 -6.17 4.77 6.93
CA LYS A 58 -5.61 5.21 8.22
C LYS A 58 -6.54 4.71 9.32
N ARG A 59 -5.97 4.22 10.43
CA ARG A 59 -6.77 3.88 11.62
C ARG A 59 -7.55 5.13 12.00
N LYS A 60 -8.88 5.00 12.11
CA LYS A 60 -9.73 6.07 12.63
C LYS A 60 -9.34 6.32 14.09
N SER A 61 -9.38 7.58 14.51
CA SER A 61 -9.17 7.92 15.92
C SER A 61 -10.31 7.32 16.74
N VAL A 62 -10.05 6.94 17.99
CA VAL A 62 -11.10 6.53 18.94
C VAL A 62 -12.15 7.66 19.08
N LEU A 63 -11.67 8.91 19.05
CA LEU A 63 -12.53 10.10 19.12
C LEU A 63 -13.35 10.36 17.86
N SER A 64 -13.10 9.67 16.74
CA SER A 64 -13.89 9.85 15.52
C SER A 64 -15.37 9.50 15.72
N GLN A 65 -15.71 8.68 16.72
CA GLN A 65 -17.11 8.39 17.06
C GLN A 65 -17.78 9.50 17.88
N HIS A 66 -16.98 10.35 18.53
CA HIS A 66 -17.43 11.40 19.45
C HIS A 66 -17.05 12.80 18.95
N GLU A 67 -16.78 12.94 17.65
CA GLU A 67 -16.29 14.18 17.04
C GLU A 67 -17.22 15.36 17.30
N ALA A 68 -18.54 15.16 17.16
CA ALA A 68 -19.54 16.18 17.44
C ALA A 68 -19.50 16.67 18.90
N VAL A 69 -19.30 15.74 19.85
CA VAL A 69 -19.21 16.06 21.28
C VAL A 69 -17.92 16.82 21.57
N ALA A 70 -16.79 16.37 21.02
CA ALA A 70 -15.51 17.05 21.18
C ALA A 70 -15.55 18.49 20.63
N LEU A 71 -16.18 18.70 19.46
CA LEU A 71 -16.34 20.03 18.88
C LEU A 71 -17.24 20.93 19.73
N ALA A 72 -18.32 20.40 20.31
CA ALA A 72 -19.18 21.15 21.21
C ALA A 72 -18.45 21.59 22.49
N VAL A 73 -17.68 20.69 23.11
CA VAL A 73 -16.88 21.02 24.31
C VAL A 73 -15.83 22.10 24.02
N VAL A 74 -15.15 22.03 22.86
CA VAL A 74 -14.19 23.07 22.46
C VAL A 74 -14.87 24.41 22.19
N ALA A 75 -16.09 24.40 21.65
CA ALA A 75 -16.85 25.63 21.40
C ALA A 75 -17.33 26.30 22.69
N ASP A 76 -17.83 25.50 23.65
CA ASP A 76 -18.27 26.00 24.95
C ASP A 76 -17.10 26.46 25.83
N HIS A 77 -15.94 25.82 25.67
CA HIS A 77 -14.76 26.07 26.50
C HIS A 77 -13.46 26.15 25.66
N PRO A 78 -13.20 27.31 25.02
CA PRO A 78 -12.07 27.46 24.10
C PRO A 78 -10.70 27.37 24.79
N ASP A 79 -10.64 27.67 26.09
CA ASP A 79 -9.39 27.74 26.85
C ASP A 79 -9.10 26.46 27.65
N TRP A 80 -9.97 25.45 27.57
CA TRP A 80 -9.77 24.18 28.27
C TRP A 80 -8.63 23.39 27.64
N THR A 81 -7.73 22.93 28.50
CA THR A 81 -6.69 21.97 28.13
C THR A 81 -7.16 20.56 28.47
N LEU A 82 -6.48 19.53 27.97
CA LEU A 82 -6.86 18.12 28.13
C LEU A 82 -6.96 17.61 29.59
N TRP A 83 -6.60 18.43 30.59
CA TRP A 83 -6.44 18.04 32.00
C TRP A 83 -7.49 18.65 32.95
N GLN A 84 -8.54 19.30 32.42
CA GLN A 84 -9.67 19.74 33.23
C GLN A 84 -10.58 18.56 33.59
#